data_AF-A0A8J7DYC7-F1
#
_entry.id   AF-A0A8J7DYC7-F1
#
_cell.length_a   1.000
_cell.length_b   1.000
_cell.length_c   1.000
_cell.angle_alpha   90.00
_cell.angle_beta   90.00
_cell.angle_gamma   90.00
#
_symmetry.space_group_name_H-M   'P 1'
#
loop_
_entity.id
_entity.type
_entity.pdbx_description
1 polymer ?
#
loop_
_entity_poly.entity_id
_entity_poly.type
_entity_poly.pdbx_seq_one_letter_code
_entity_poly.pdbx_strand_id
1 'polypeptide(L)'
;MDYLTDSRDIRDAIARYCQRPILWIDTEIADFRSKTPKLSLIQVLDDSTDFKGDRASVFDVLECPECAIEFIERIAVNPAIEKVFHNAKYDLKFLGDKNAQNITCTLEIAKKIPYYLAPVPNHTLKTLAEHLCKFPNVDKSEQSSDWGKRPLTPQQLYYARMDVVYLAQVHLRLLQLQQMAQTDPATEDINALILRYRRIEQQWKCLDSEMSHLKERLKVAMHQQQVPEQGGFKVSTHTKTTKKVAFGELAQLAQTLDLDLDLSITLNKSLQKELGDVMEKLAIEEQVSTISQLKVAPQQDDDVPF
;
A
#
# COMPACT_ATOMS: atom_id res chain seq x y z
N MET A 1 15.02 -13.91 -22.84
CA MET A 1 14.11 -12.76 -22.67
C MET A 1 13.59 -12.41 -24.04
N ASP A 2 12.27 -12.38 -24.15
CA ASP A 2 11.60 -12.08 -25.42
C ASP A 2 11.11 -10.64 -25.38
N TYR A 3 11.84 -9.71 -26.02
CA TYR A 3 11.35 -8.36 -26.29
C TYR A 3 10.55 -8.38 -27.59
N LEU A 4 9.23 -8.21 -27.49
CA LEU A 4 8.28 -8.39 -28.59
C LEU A 4 7.70 -7.05 -29.03
N THR A 5 7.88 -6.72 -30.31
CA THR A 5 7.40 -5.47 -30.92
C THR A 5 6.39 -5.70 -32.05
N ASP A 6 6.38 -6.88 -32.70
CA ASP A 6 5.36 -7.22 -33.71
C ASP A 6 4.07 -7.66 -33.01
N SER A 7 2.94 -7.13 -33.47
CA SER A 7 1.64 -7.40 -32.84
C SER A 7 1.24 -8.86 -32.90
N ARG A 8 1.66 -9.63 -33.91
CA ARG A 8 1.39 -11.07 -33.99
C ARG A 8 2.18 -11.83 -32.92
N ASP A 9 3.46 -11.52 -32.75
CA ASP A 9 4.30 -12.16 -31.74
C ASP A 9 3.78 -11.89 -30.33
N ILE A 10 3.32 -10.65 -30.06
CA ILE A 10 2.69 -10.29 -28.79
C ILE A 10 1.40 -11.10 -28.57
N ARG A 11 0.52 -11.19 -29.57
CA ARG A 11 -0.73 -11.97 -29.47
C ARG A 11 -0.48 -13.46 -29.26
N ASP A 12 0.51 -14.02 -29.92
CA ASP A 12 0.91 -15.42 -29.75
C ASP A 12 1.47 -15.66 -28.34
N ALA A 13 2.24 -14.71 -27.80
CA ALA A 13 2.68 -14.75 -26.41
C ALA A 13 1.50 -14.65 -25.42
N ILE A 14 0.55 -13.74 -25.64
CA ILE A 14 -0.68 -13.63 -24.83
C ILE A 14 -1.43 -14.96 -24.84
N ALA A 15 -1.59 -15.60 -25.99
CA ALA A 15 -2.26 -16.89 -26.12
C ALA A 15 -1.57 -18.00 -25.31
N ARG A 16 -0.23 -18.02 -25.29
CA ARG A 16 0.55 -18.93 -24.44
C ARG A 16 0.34 -18.65 -22.95
N TYR A 17 0.38 -17.38 -22.54
CA TYR A 17 0.19 -16.99 -21.15
C TYR A 17 -1.23 -17.25 -20.63
N CYS A 18 -2.24 -17.29 -21.50
CA CYS A 18 -3.61 -17.68 -21.13
C CYS A 18 -3.71 -19.10 -20.55
N GLN A 19 -2.74 -19.96 -20.83
CA GLN A 19 -2.71 -21.35 -20.35
C GLN A 19 -1.99 -21.49 -19.00
N ARG A 20 -1.53 -20.38 -18.40
CA ARG A 20 -0.76 -20.38 -17.16
C ARG A 20 -1.67 -20.08 -15.98
N PRO A 21 -1.46 -20.75 -14.83
CA PRO A 21 -2.29 -20.52 -13.64
C PRO A 21 -1.93 -19.22 -12.91
N ILE A 22 -0.70 -18.75 -13.06
CA ILE A 22 -0.17 -17.56 -12.38
C ILE A 22 0.77 -16.80 -13.31
N LEU A 23 0.73 -15.47 -13.24
CA LEU A 23 1.61 -14.57 -13.97
C LEU A 23 2.10 -13.46 -13.03
N TRP A 24 3.40 -13.18 -13.09
CA TRP A 24 3.99 -11.98 -12.48
C TRP A 24 4.10 -10.90 -13.54
N ILE A 25 3.48 -9.75 -13.25
CA ILE A 25 3.26 -8.70 -14.24
C ILE A 25 3.74 -7.38 -13.66
N ASP A 26 4.40 -6.59 -14.50
CA ASP A 26 4.74 -5.20 -14.24
C ASP A 26 4.43 -4.35 -15.48
N THR A 27 4.39 -3.03 -15.34
CA THR A 27 4.19 -2.12 -16.47
C THR A 27 5.11 -0.91 -16.45
N GLU A 28 5.42 -0.38 -17.64
CA GLU A 28 6.09 0.91 -17.77
C GLU A 28 5.24 1.89 -18.55
N ILE A 29 5.26 3.15 -18.11
CA ILE A 29 4.35 4.20 -18.58
C ILE A 29 5.14 5.32 -19.24
N ALA A 30 4.82 5.60 -20.51
CA ALA A 30 5.34 6.75 -21.24
C ALA A 30 4.58 8.03 -20.86
N ASP A 31 5.27 9.17 -20.92
CA ASP A 31 4.72 10.50 -20.62
C ASP A 31 4.01 10.54 -19.25
N PHE A 32 4.56 9.87 -18.24
CA PHE A 32 3.90 9.66 -16.95
C PHE A 32 3.46 10.97 -16.24
N ARG A 33 4.19 12.08 -16.48
CA ARG A 33 3.85 13.40 -15.91
C ARG A 33 2.82 14.19 -16.74
N SER A 34 2.42 13.68 -17.90
CA SER A 34 1.44 14.32 -18.77
C SER A 34 0.00 14.09 -18.29
N LYS A 35 -0.95 14.80 -18.89
CA LYS A 35 -2.38 14.58 -18.65
C LYS A 35 -2.91 13.28 -19.26
N THR A 36 -2.15 12.66 -20.17
CA THR A 36 -2.54 11.49 -20.96
C THR A 36 -1.40 10.47 -20.99
N PRO A 37 -1.04 9.88 -19.83
CA PRO A 37 0.01 8.86 -19.78
C PRO A 37 -0.39 7.66 -20.64
N LYS A 38 0.59 7.05 -21.31
CA LYS A 38 0.37 5.89 -22.20
C LYS A 38 1.08 4.66 -21.66
N LEU A 39 0.40 3.52 -21.69
CA LEU A 39 1.02 2.24 -21.41
C LEU A 39 2.08 1.96 -22.48
N SER A 40 3.34 1.84 -22.06
CA SER A 40 4.47 1.65 -22.97
C SER A 40 4.85 0.18 -23.06
N LEU A 41 5.04 -0.46 -21.91
CA LEU A 41 5.46 -1.85 -21.82
C LEU A 41 4.56 -2.63 -20.86
N ILE A 42 4.37 -3.91 -21.17
CA ILE A 42 3.86 -4.91 -20.23
C ILE A 42 4.94 -5.99 -20.10
N GLN A 43 5.39 -6.25 -18.88
CA GLN A 43 6.32 -7.34 -18.61
C GLN A 43 5.58 -8.52 -18.00
N VAL A 44 5.94 -9.73 -18.41
CA VAL A 44 5.27 -10.97 -17.96
C VAL A 44 6.30 -12.05 -17.69
N LEU A 45 6.16 -12.71 -16.54
CA LEU A 45 6.85 -13.96 -16.23
C LEU A 45 5.83 -15.02 -15.81
N ASP A 46 6.01 -16.25 -16.28
CA ASP A 46 5.14 -17.40 -15.97
C ASP A 46 5.84 -18.53 -15.20
N ASP A 47 7.09 -18.32 -14.80
CA ASP A 47 7.91 -19.31 -14.11
C ASP A 47 8.77 -18.66 -13.04
N SER A 48 8.39 -18.86 -11.78
CA SER A 48 9.16 -18.36 -10.63
C SER A 48 10.50 -19.06 -10.43
N THR A 49 10.81 -20.13 -11.17
CA THR A 49 12.14 -20.76 -11.12
C THR A 49 13.14 -20.09 -12.06
N ASP A 50 12.69 -19.15 -12.90
CA ASP A 50 13.56 -18.37 -13.78
C ASP A 50 14.15 -17.14 -13.08
N PHE A 51 15.31 -17.34 -12.46
CA PHE A 51 16.06 -16.28 -11.79
C PHE A 51 16.81 -15.34 -12.76
N LYS A 52 16.90 -15.69 -14.05
CA LYS A 52 17.63 -14.91 -15.06
C LYS A 52 16.71 -14.07 -15.93
N GLY A 53 15.40 -14.33 -15.91
CA GLY A 53 14.42 -13.71 -16.78
C GLY A 53 14.55 -14.16 -18.23
N ASP A 54 15.11 -15.35 -18.47
CA ASP A 54 15.26 -15.89 -19.82
C ASP A 54 13.89 -16.21 -20.46
N ARG A 55 12.89 -16.54 -19.64
CA ARG A 55 11.49 -16.79 -20.00
C ARG A 55 10.59 -15.56 -19.83
N ALA A 56 11.09 -14.47 -19.26
CA ALA A 56 10.34 -13.23 -19.18
C ALA A 56 10.12 -12.65 -20.59
N SER A 57 8.90 -12.19 -20.84
CA SER A 57 8.55 -11.43 -22.04
C SER A 57 8.33 -9.97 -21.70
N VAL A 58 8.80 -9.08 -22.57
CA VAL A 58 8.55 -7.64 -22.52
C VAL A 58 7.80 -7.27 -23.78
N PHE A 59 6.52 -6.93 -23.64
CA PHE A 59 5.65 -6.53 -24.74
C PHE A 59 5.76 -5.03 -24.95
N ASP A 60 6.12 -4.60 -26.16
CA ASP A 60 6.06 -3.21 -26.58
C ASP A 60 4.66 -2.86 -27.07
N VAL A 61 3.91 -2.11 -26.26
CA VAL A 61 2.50 -1.79 -26.54
C VAL A 61 2.26 -0.30 -26.76
N LEU A 62 3.33 0.51 -26.77
CA LEU A 62 3.25 1.97 -26.92
C LEU A 62 2.49 2.38 -28.20
N GLU A 63 2.79 1.70 -29.31
CA GLU A 63 2.15 1.90 -30.61
C GLU A 63 1.26 0.70 -31.01
N CYS A 64 0.89 -0.17 -30.05
CA CYS A 64 -0.04 -1.28 -30.25
C CYS A 64 -1.14 -1.29 -29.15
N PRO A 65 -2.04 -0.29 -29.12
CA PRO A 65 -3.12 -0.24 -28.14
C PRO A 65 -4.04 -1.47 -28.21
N GLU A 66 -4.21 -2.08 -29.38
CA GLU A 66 -4.98 -3.30 -29.56
C GLU A 66 -4.32 -4.51 -28.87
N CYS A 67 -2.99 -4.56 -28.79
CA CYS A 67 -2.28 -5.59 -28.03
C CYS A 67 -2.57 -5.44 -26.53
N ALA A 68 -2.58 -4.21 -26.02
CA ALA A 68 -2.91 -3.93 -24.63
C ALA A 68 -4.38 -4.28 -24.30
N ILE A 69 -5.32 -3.95 -25.20
CA ILE A 69 -6.73 -4.34 -25.05
C ILE A 69 -6.86 -5.86 -25.01
N GLU A 70 -6.21 -6.57 -25.92
CA GLU A 70 -6.25 -8.04 -25.94
C GLU A 70 -5.65 -8.65 -24.67
N PHE A 71 -4.57 -8.07 -24.14
CA PHE A 71 -4.01 -8.48 -22.83
C PHE A 71 -5.05 -8.32 -21.72
N ILE A 72 -5.76 -7.20 -21.69
CA ILE A 72 -6.80 -6.95 -20.69
C ILE A 72 -7.93 -8.00 -20.80
N GLU A 73 -8.47 -8.18 -22.00
CA GLU A 73 -9.61 -9.06 -22.27
C GLU A 73 -9.29 -10.54 -22.02
N ARG A 74 -8.06 -10.97 -22.26
CA ARG A 74 -7.68 -12.40 -22.18
C ARG A 74 -6.98 -12.77 -20.88
N ILE A 75 -6.24 -11.85 -20.26
CA ILE A 75 -5.44 -12.09 -19.05
C ILE A 75 -6.00 -11.34 -17.85
N ALA A 76 -6.09 -10.02 -17.91
CA ALA A 76 -6.39 -9.21 -16.72
C ALA A 76 -7.76 -9.53 -16.11
N VAL A 77 -8.79 -9.65 -16.95
CA VAL A 77 -10.16 -9.97 -16.51
C VAL A 77 -10.41 -11.46 -16.27
N ASN A 78 -9.47 -12.34 -16.64
CA ASN A 78 -9.66 -13.78 -16.55
C ASN A 78 -9.45 -14.28 -15.10
N PRO A 79 -10.48 -14.79 -14.40
CA PRO A 79 -10.35 -15.22 -13.01
C PRO A 79 -9.51 -16.50 -12.83
N ALA A 80 -9.35 -17.31 -13.88
CA ALA A 80 -8.59 -18.57 -13.81
C ALA A 80 -7.07 -18.35 -13.71
N ILE A 81 -6.60 -17.14 -14.00
CA ILE A 81 -5.20 -16.75 -13.95
C ILE A 81 -5.02 -15.83 -12.74
N GLU A 82 -4.12 -16.18 -11.83
CA GLU A 82 -3.67 -15.27 -10.78
C GLU A 82 -2.68 -14.25 -11.38
N LYS A 83 -2.93 -12.95 -11.17
CA LYS A 83 -2.00 -11.91 -11.59
C LYS A 83 -1.36 -11.28 -10.38
N VAL A 84 -0.05 -11.42 -10.28
CA VAL A 84 0.75 -10.90 -9.19
C VAL A 84 1.42 -9.61 -9.64
N PHE A 85 1.27 -8.54 -8.85
CA PHE A 85 1.89 -7.23 -9.07
C PHE A 85 2.59 -6.74 -7.79
N HIS A 86 3.50 -5.77 -7.93
CA HIS A 86 3.93 -4.93 -6.82
C HIS A 86 3.23 -3.58 -6.90
N ASN A 87 2.44 -3.21 -5.89
CA ASN A 87 1.61 -2.00 -5.91
C ASN A 87 0.55 -2.02 -7.05
N ALA A 88 -0.17 -3.14 -7.18
CA ALA A 88 -1.12 -3.44 -8.26
C ALA A 88 -2.07 -2.29 -8.66
N LYS A 89 -2.52 -1.47 -7.70
CA LYS A 89 -3.42 -0.33 -7.96
C LYS A 89 -2.85 0.64 -9.01
N TYR A 90 -1.53 0.72 -9.14
CA TYR A 90 -0.89 1.58 -10.13
C TYR A 90 -1.05 1.01 -11.54
N ASP A 91 -0.60 -0.22 -11.77
CA ASP A 91 -0.62 -0.91 -13.07
C ASP A 91 -2.05 -1.17 -13.56
N LEU A 92 -2.94 -1.55 -12.64
CA LEU A 92 -4.32 -1.88 -12.99
C LEU A 92 -5.08 -0.71 -13.59
N LYS A 93 -4.70 0.56 -13.32
CA LYS A 93 -5.29 1.72 -14.02
C LYS A 93 -5.16 1.62 -15.54
N PHE A 94 -4.12 0.94 -16.03
CA PHE A 94 -3.85 0.72 -17.43
C PHE A 94 -4.25 -0.68 -17.91
N LEU A 95 -4.49 -1.61 -16.97
CA LEU A 95 -4.79 -3.03 -17.25
C LEU A 95 -6.21 -3.45 -16.80
N GLY A 96 -7.21 -2.60 -17.06
CA GLY A 96 -8.63 -2.95 -16.88
C GLY A 96 -9.28 -2.50 -15.56
N ASP A 97 -8.50 -1.89 -14.66
CA ASP A 97 -8.93 -1.26 -13.40
C ASP A 97 -9.84 -2.20 -12.58
N LYS A 98 -11.09 -1.78 -12.33
CA LYS A 98 -12.09 -2.54 -11.57
C LYS A 98 -12.52 -3.86 -12.20
N ASN A 99 -12.24 -4.08 -13.48
CA ASN A 99 -12.62 -5.32 -14.19
C ASN A 99 -11.57 -6.42 -14.03
N ALA A 100 -10.36 -6.09 -13.56
CA ALA A 100 -9.32 -7.08 -13.34
C ALA A 100 -9.69 -8.00 -12.17
N GLN A 101 -9.47 -9.31 -12.35
CA GLN A 101 -9.89 -10.34 -11.39
C GLN A 101 -8.68 -11.12 -10.86
N ASN A 102 -8.83 -11.84 -9.74
CA ASN A 102 -7.78 -12.71 -9.17
C ASN A 102 -6.39 -12.02 -9.08
N ILE A 103 -6.35 -10.90 -8.37
CA ILE A 103 -5.16 -10.06 -8.22
C ILE A 103 -4.50 -10.30 -6.87
N THR A 104 -3.19 -10.55 -6.91
CA THR A 104 -2.32 -10.60 -5.74
C THR A 104 -1.37 -9.40 -5.76
N CYS A 105 -1.36 -8.63 -4.67
CA CYS A 105 -0.48 -7.46 -4.53
C CYS A 105 0.57 -7.69 -3.45
N THR A 106 1.84 -7.83 -3.86
CA THR A 106 2.95 -8.10 -2.93
C THR A 106 3.18 -6.97 -1.93
N LEU A 107 2.91 -5.71 -2.30
CA LEU A 107 2.99 -4.57 -1.38
C LEU A 107 1.99 -4.71 -0.22
N GLU A 108 0.77 -5.16 -0.49
CA GLU A 108 -0.26 -5.33 0.54
C GLU A 108 0.03 -6.55 1.43
N ILE A 109 0.66 -7.60 0.89
CA ILE A 109 1.16 -8.71 1.70
C ILE A 109 2.28 -8.22 2.61
N ALA A 110 3.28 -7.51 2.07
CA ALA A 110 4.43 -7.02 2.82
C ALA A 110 4.02 -6.14 4.01
N LYS A 111 3.07 -5.22 3.82
CA LYS A 111 2.56 -4.34 4.89
C LYS A 111 1.91 -5.08 6.07
N LYS A 112 1.40 -6.30 5.85
CA LYS A 112 0.74 -7.11 6.88
C LYS A 112 1.72 -7.99 7.66
N ILE A 113 2.94 -8.17 7.15
CA ILE A 113 3.96 -8.98 7.82
C ILE A 113 4.62 -8.15 8.93
N PRO A 114 4.68 -8.65 10.18
CA PRO A 114 5.34 -7.95 11.26
C PRO A 114 6.82 -7.67 10.98
N TYR A 115 7.31 -6.50 11.41
CA TYR A 115 8.69 -6.05 11.18
C TYR A 115 9.76 -7.06 11.64
N TYR A 116 9.52 -7.77 12.75
CA TYR A 116 10.48 -8.76 13.27
C TYR A 116 10.65 -9.99 12.36
N LEU A 117 9.69 -10.25 11.45
CA LEU A 117 9.81 -11.30 10.42
C LEU A 117 10.34 -10.75 9.09
N ALA A 118 10.03 -9.49 8.77
CA ALA A 118 10.49 -8.81 7.56
C ALA A 118 11.14 -7.45 7.91
N PRO A 119 12.38 -7.44 8.42
CA PRO A 119 13.04 -6.22 8.85
C PRO A 119 13.58 -5.45 7.63
N VAL A 120 12.72 -4.64 7.01
CA VAL A 120 13.05 -3.84 5.82
C VAL A 120 12.79 -2.36 6.06
N PRO A 121 13.60 -1.45 5.46
CA PRO A 121 13.43 -0.01 5.67
C PRO A 121 12.20 0.57 4.96
N ASN A 122 11.76 -0.07 3.88
CA ASN A 122 10.54 0.25 3.15
C ASN A 122 10.06 -0.99 2.38
N HIS A 123 8.87 -0.92 1.80
CA HIS A 123 8.26 -2.03 1.07
C HIS A 123 8.33 -1.87 -0.45
N THR A 124 9.31 -1.13 -1.00
CA THR A 124 9.48 -1.09 -2.46
C THR A 124 9.95 -2.45 -2.98
N LEU A 125 9.57 -2.81 -4.21
CA LEU A 125 9.95 -4.09 -4.83
C LEU A 125 11.45 -4.34 -4.74
N LYS A 126 12.26 -3.35 -5.14
CA LYS A 126 13.72 -3.45 -5.14
C LYS A 126 14.28 -3.66 -3.72
N THR A 127 13.79 -2.93 -2.72
CA THR A 127 14.20 -3.13 -1.32
C THR A 127 13.84 -4.53 -0.82
N LEU A 128 12.64 -5.03 -1.14
CA LEU A 128 12.22 -6.39 -0.77
C LEU A 128 13.09 -7.44 -1.46
N ALA A 129 13.41 -7.27 -2.74
CA ALA A 129 14.28 -8.17 -3.49
C ALA A 129 15.70 -8.21 -2.90
N GLU A 130 16.28 -7.06 -2.57
CA GLU A 130 17.60 -6.95 -1.93
C GLU A 130 17.61 -7.60 -0.54
N HIS A 131 16.68 -7.20 0.34
CA HIS A 131 16.77 -7.54 1.77
C HIS A 131 16.21 -8.94 2.08
N LEU A 132 15.09 -9.31 1.46
CA LEU A 132 14.39 -10.56 1.75
C LEU A 132 14.85 -11.70 0.83
N CYS A 133 15.21 -11.40 -0.42
CA CYS A 133 15.57 -12.40 -1.43
C CYS A 133 17.08 -12.42 -1.77
N LYS A 134 17.87 -11.52 -1.17
CA LYS A 134 19.34 -11.45 -1.32
C LYS A 134 19.82 -11.21 -2.76
N PHE A 135 19.02 -10.53 -3.58
CA PHE A 135 19.50 -10.05 -4.88
C PHE A 135 20.55 -8.95 -4.69
N PRO A 136 21.77 -9.12 -5.21
CA PRO A 136 22.80 -8.10 -5.11
C PRO A 136 22.56 -6.99 -6.14
N ASN A 137 22.88 -5.74 -5.76
CA ASN A 137 22.98 -4.59 -6.67
C ASN A 137 21.75 -4.41 -7.58
N VAL A 138 20.56 -4.40 -6.99
CA VAL A 138 19.33 -4.20 -7.75
C VAL A 138 19.31 -2.78 -8.32
N ASP A 139 19.42 -2.69 -9.64
CA ASP A 139 19.49 -1.41 -10.34
C ASP A 139 18.16 -0.64 -10.24
N LYS A 140 18.26 0.64 -9.90
CA LYS A 140 17.15 1.60 -9.72
C LYS A 140 17.21 2.75 -10.73
N SER A 141 18.24 2.77 -11.59
CA SER A 141 18.52 3.89 -12.50
C SER A 141 17.42 4.10 -13.55
N GLU A 142 16.81 3.02 -14.04
CA GLU A 142 15.81 3.09 -15.10
C GLU A 142 14.36 3.28 -14.59
N GLN A 143 14.13 3.33 -13.27
CA GLN A 143 12.79 3.51 -12.70
C GLN A 143 12.10 4.80 -13.16
N SER A 144 12.89 5.85 -13.45
CA SER A 144 12.39 7.14 -13.96
C SER A 144 12.83 7.41 -15.39
N SER A 145 13.13 6.36 -16.16
CA SER A 145 13.57 6.47 -17.55
C SER A 145 12.47 6.98 -18.48
N ASP A 146 12.87 7.47 -19.66
CA ASP A 146 11.91 7.83 -20.71
C ASP A 146 11.46 6.57 -21.45
N TRP A 147 10.38 5.98 -20.97
CA TRP A 147 9.74 4.81 -21.57
C TRP A 147 8.95 5.13 -22.85
N GLY A 148 8.82 6.39 -23.26
CA GLY A 148 8.25 6.77 -24.56
C GLY A 148 9.24 6.72 -25.71
N LYS A 149 10.55 6.69 -25.40
CA LYS A 149 11.61 6.71 -26.41
C LYS A 149 11.85 5.33 -27.01
N ARG A 150 12.10 5.29 -28.33
CA ARG A 150 12.54 4.10 -29.06
C ARG A 150 13.80 4.39 -29.90
N PRO A 151 14.67 3.39 -30.14
CA PRO A 151 14.65 2.05 -29.53
C PRO A 151 14.97 2.12 -28.02
N LEU A 152 14.49 1.14 -27.25
CA LEU A 152 14.85 1.00 -25.84
C LEU A 152 16.33 0.64 -25.70
N THR A 153 16.96 1.13 -24.64
CA THR A 153 18.36 0.79 -24.34
C THR A 153 18.47 -0.63 -23.77
N PRO A 154 19.64 -1.28 -23.86
CA PRO A 154 19.89 -2.55 -23.20
C PRO A 154 19.63 -2.50 -21.69
N GLN A 155 19.92 -1.36 -21.04
CA GLN A 155 19.65 -1.15 -19.61
C GLN A 155 18.14 -1.13 -19.31
N GLN A 156 17.35 -0.41 -20.10
CA GLN A 156 15.89 -0.37 -19.96
C GLN A 156 15.27 -1.76 -20.12
N LEU A 157 15.70 -2.52 -21.14
CA LEU A 157 15.21 -3.88 -21.37
C LEU A 157 15.62 -4.82 -20.23
N TYR A 158 16.87 -4.71 -19.74
CA TYR A 158 17.32 -5.49 -18.59
C TYR A 158 16.51 -5.17 -17.33
N TYR A 159 16.28 -3.88 -17.07
CA TYR A 159 15.48 -3.42 -15.92
C TYR A 159 14.06 -4.00 -15.97
N ALA A 160 13.34 -3.77 -17.08
CA ALA A 160 11.98 -4.23 -17.29
C ALA A 160 11.86 -5.76 -17.13
N ARG A 161 12.80 -6.50 -17.70
CA ARG A 161 12.87 -7.96 -17.52
C ARG A 161 13.03 -8.36 -16.07
N MET A 162 13.95 -7.73 -15.35
CA MET A 162 14.31 -8.15 -14.00
C MET A 162 13.21 -7.79 -12.99
N ASP A 163 12.34 -6.82 -13.28
CA ASP A 163 11.25 -6.48 -12.36
C ASP A 163 10.28 -7.63 -12.12
N VAL A 164 9.85 -8.33 -13.17
CA VAL A 164 8.98 -9.51 -13.00
C VAL A 164 9.70 -10.70 -12.35
N VAL A 165 11.02 -10.80 -12.51
CA VAL A 165 11.84 -11.80 -11.80
C VAL A 165 11.91 -11.50 -10.31
N TYR A 166 12.22 -10.25 -9.95
CA TYR A 166 12.23 -9.81 -8.56
C TYR A 166 10.86 -9.96 -7.93
N LEU A 167 9.81 -9.59 -8.65
CA LEU A 167 8.43 -9.73 -8.23
C LEU A 167 8.06 -11.18 -7.93
N ALA A 168 8.47 -12.12 -8.78
CA ALA A 168 8.25 -13.54 -8.53
C ALA A 168 8.95 -14.04 -7.25
N GLN A 169 10.20 -13.68 -7.05
CA GLN A 169 10.94 -14.10 -5.85
C GLN A 169 10.39 -13.45 -4.58
N VAL A 170 10.08 -12.15 -4.64
CA VAL A 170 9.49 -11.41 -3.53
C VAL A 170 8.12 -12.00 -3.19
N HIS A 171 7.30 -12.31 -4.18
CA HIS A 171 6.00 -12.96 -3.95
C HIS A 171 6.15 -14.26 -3.15
N LEU A 172 6.97 -15.19 -3.62
CA LEU A 172 7.20 -16.47 -2.93
C LEU A 172 7.75 -16.28 -1.52
N ARG A 173 8.68 -15.35 -1.35
CA ARG A 173 9.28 -15.08 -0.04
C ARG A 173 8.27 -14.48 0.93
N LEU A 174 7.39 -13.60 0.47
CA LEU A 174 6.33 -13.01 1.29
C LEU A 174 5.29 -14.05 1.69
N LEU A 175 4.91 -15.00 0.82
CA LEU A 175 4.00 -16.09 1.18
C LEU A 175 4.58 -16.96 2.31
N GLN A 176 5.88 -17.29 2.26
CA GLN A 176 6.56 -18.01 3.33
C GLN A 176 6.53 -17.24 4.66
N LEU A 177 6.85 -15.95 4.61
CA LEU A 177 6.86 -15.10 5.81
C LEU A 177 5.45 -14.90 6.38
N GLN A 178 4.44 -14.81 5.52
CA GLN A 178 3.04 -14.73 5.92
C GLN A 178 2.60 -16.02 6.62
N GLN A 179 3.00 -17.18 6.10
CA GLN A 179 2.72 -18.46 6.75
C GLN A 179 3.41 -18.57 8.12
N MET A 180 4.66 -18.09 8.24
CA MET A 180 5.37 -18.02 9.53
C MET A 180 4.71 -17.05 10.52
N ALA A 181 4.03 -16.02 10.03
CA ALA A 181 3.31 -15.04 10.85
C ALA A 181 1.94 -15.55 11.32
N GLN A 182 1.40 -16.58 10.68
CA GLN A 182 0.13 -17.19 11.07
C GLN A 182 0.35 -18.02 12.33
N THR A 183 -0.36 -17.65 13.39
CA THR A 183 -0.46 -18.42 14.62
C THR A 183 -1.90 -18.91 14.78
N ASP A 184 -2.08 -20.06 15.43
CA ASP A 184 -3.42 -20.54 15.80
C ASP A 184 -3.81 -19.89 17.13
N PRO A 185 -4.81 -18.97 17.14
CA PRO A 185 -5.22 -18.28 18.36
C PRO A 185 -5.67 -19.24 19.48
N ALA A 186 -6.11 -20.45 19.17
CA ALA A 186 -6.51 -21.44 20.15
C ALA A 186 -5.33 -22.04 20.94
N THR A 187 -4.12 -21.94 20.39
CA THR A 187 -2.89 -22.52 20.97
C THR A 187 -1.92 -21.48 21.54
N GLU A 188 -2.26 -20.20 21.43
CA GLU A 188 -1.42 -19.09 21.88
C GLU A 188 -1.23 -19.06 23.40
N ASP A 189 0.02 -18.85 23.84
CA ASP A 189 0.32 -18.57 25.24
C ASP A 189 0.08 -17.08 25.52
N ILE A 190 -1.08 -16.80 26.13
CA ILE A 190 -1.51 -15.45 26.48
C ILE A 190 -0.48 -14.73 27.38
N ASN A 191 0.17 -15.44 28.31
CA ASN A 191 1.15 -14.82 29.21
C ASN A 191 2.42 -14.45 28.44
N ALA A 192 2.89 -15.31 27.55
CA ALA A 192 4.03 -15.01 26.69
C ALA A 192 3.75 -13.79 25.79
N LEU A 193 2.54 -13.68 25.24
CA LEU A 193 2.11 -12.52 24.46
C LEU A 193 2.08 -11.23 25.30
N ILE A 194 1.51 -11.28 26.51
CA ILE A 194 1.48 -10.13 27.44
C ILE A 194 2.91 -9.68 27.76
N LEU A 195 3.78 -10.60 28.16
CA LEU A 195 5.17 -10.28 28.52
C LEU A 195 5.93 -9.66 27.34
N ARG A 196 5.76 -10.22 26.13
CA ARG A 196 6.37 -9.67 24.91
C ARG A 196 5.83 -8.27 24.59
N TYR A 197 4.51 -8.07 24.70
CA TYR A 197 3.88 -6.77 24.48
C TYR A 197 4.42 -5.73 25.46
N ARG A 198 4.44 -6.02 26.77
CA ARG A 198 4.91 -5.09 27.80
C ARG A 198 6.37 -4.70 27.63
N ARG A 199 7.23 -5.66 27.28
CA ARG A 199 8.64 -5.39 26.98
C ARG A 199 8.80 -4.40 25.83
N ILE A 200 8.06 -4.61 24.73
CA ILE A 200 8.10 -3.72 23.57
C ILE A 200 7.51 -2.35 23.93
N GLU A 201 6.41 -2.32 24.69
CA GLU A 201 5.78 -1.08 25.15
C GLU A 201 6.75 -0.21 25.97
N GLN A 202 7.50 -0.81 26.89
CA GLN A 202 8.50 -0.11 27.69
C GLN A 202 9.62 0.47 26.83
N GLN A 203 10.18 -0.33 25.91
CA GLN A 203 11.21 0.13 24.96
C GLN A 203 10.68 1.27 24.09
N TRP A 204 9.45 1.14 23.58
CA TRP A 204 8.82 2.17 22.76
C TRP A 204 8.62 3.48 23.53
N LYS A 205 8.16 3.44 24.79
CA LYS A 205 7.99 4.65 25.61
C LYS A 205 9.30 5.44 25.78
N CYS A 206 10.42 4.75 26.02
CA CYS A 206 11.73 5.38 26.12
C CYS A 206 12.13 6.05 24.78
N LEU A 207 11.99 5.33 23.68
CA LEU A 207 12.31 5.84 22.34
C LEU A 207 11.39 7.00 21.92
N ASP A 208 10.10 6.91 22.20
CA ASP A 208 9.12 7.95 21.89
C ASP A 208 9.40 9.25 22.65
N SER A 209 9.79 9.14 23.93
CA SER A 209 10.22 10.28 24.73
C SER A 209 11.45 10.98 24.14
N GLU A 210 12.48 10.21 23.76
CA GLU A 210 13.70 10.75 23.15
C GLU A 210 13.40 11.39 21.78
N MET A 211 12.65 10.71 20.91
CA MET A 211 12.25 11.22 19.61
C MET A 211 11.42 12.50 19.73
N SER A 212 10.49 12.57 20.69
CA SER A 212 9.66 13.75 20.95
C SER A 212 10.51 14.94 21.38
N HIS A 213 11.49 14.72 22.27
CA HIS A 213 12.42 15.77 22.70
C HIS A 213 13.29 16.28 21.53
N LEU A 214 13.84 15.36 20.72
CA LEU A 214 14.65 15.72 19.54
C LEU A 214 13.82 16.49 18.50
N LYS A 215 12.58 16.07 18.25
CA LYS A 215 11.67 16.74 17.31
C LYS A 215 11.37 18.18 17.74
N GLU A 216 11.13 18.41 19.03
CA GLU A 216 10.92 19.76 19.56
C GLU A 216 12.18 20.63 19.39
N ARG A 217 13.35 20.09 19.74
CA ARG A 217 14.63 20.80 19.57
C ARG A 217 14.92 21.13 18.11
N LEU A 218 14.68 20.20 17.19
CA LEU A 218 14.81 20.41 15.75
C LEU A 218 13.89 21.53 15.28
N LYS A 219 12.61 21.50 15.67
CA LYS A 219 11.64 22.54 15.32
C LYS A 219 12.10 23.93 15.78
N VAL A 220 12.53 24.06 17.05
CA VAL A 220 13.01 25.33 17.61
C VAL A 220 14.29 25.80 16.89
N ALA A 221 15.26 24.91 16.69
CA ALA A 221 16.52 25.24 16.02
C ALA A 221 16.31 25.66 14.56
N MET A 222 15.53 24.91 13.79
CA MET A 222 15.21 25.22 12.39
C MET A 222 14.50 26.57 12.26
N HIS A 223 13.57 26.89 13.17
CA HIS A 223 12.92 28.19 13.19
C HIS A 223 13.90 29.33 13.50
N GLN A 224 14.75 29.19 14.53
CA GLN A 224 15.72 30.22 14.90
C GLN A 224 16.81 30.44 13.85
N GLN A 225 17.22 29.38 13.17
CA GLN A 225 18.25 29.42 12.12
C GLN A 225 17.67 29.73 10.73
N GLN A 226 16.35 29.95 10.62
CA GLN A 226 15.66 30.23 9.35
C GLN A 226 15.88 29.14 8.29
N VAL A 227 15.91 27.87 8.71
CA VAL A 227 16.02 26.69 7.82
C VAL A 227 14.62 26.08 7.64
N PRO A 228 13.92 26.34 6.52
CA PRO A 228 12.55 25.89 6.34
C PRO A 228 12.43 24.39 6.08
N GLU A 229 13.43 23.78 5.44
CA GLU A 229 13.45 22.36 5.10
C GLU A 229 14.89 21.82 5.06
N GLN A 230 15.14 20.70 5.75
CA GLN A 230 16.43 20.01 5.73
C GLN A 230 16.25 18.54 6.09
N GLY A 231 16.87 17.64 5.32
CA GLY A 231 16.89 16.19 5.63
C GLY A 231 15.51 15.54 5.74
N GLY A 232 14.50 16.07 5.02
CA GLY A 232 13.12 15.59 5.09
C GLY A 232 12.28 16.18 6.23
N PHE A 233 12.86 17.03 7.09
CA PHE A 233 12.13 17.80 8.09
C PHE A 233 11.74 19.16 7.51
N LYS A 234 10.51 19.60 7.77
CA LYS A 234 9.97 20.88 7.32
C LYS A 234 9.29 21.61 8.48
N VAL A 235 9.58 22.89 8.65
CA VAL A 235 8.91 23.77 9.61
C VAL A 235 7.99 24.72 8.86
N SER A 236 6.69 24.62 9.13
CA SER A 236 5.67 25.50 8.55
C SER A 236 4.98 26.30 9.65
N THR A 237 4.85 27.61 9.45
CA THR A 237 4.10 28.49 10.34
C THR A 237 2.72 28.76 9.73
N HIS A 238 1.65 28.45 10.46
CA HIS A 238 0.29 28.71 10.01
C HIS A 238 -0.49 29.46 11.08
N THR A 239 -1.16 30.52 10.68
CA THR A 239 -2.09 31.25 11.54
C THR A 239 -3.42 30.52 11.55
N LYS A 240 -3.79 29.91 12.68
CA LYS A 240 -5.09 29.26 12.83
C LYS A 240 -6.13 30.27 13.31
N THR A 241 -6.97 30.77 12.39
CA THR A 241 -8.16 31.53 12.75
C THR A 241 -9.27 30.55 13.13
N THR A 242 -9.61 30.48 14.42
CA THR A 242 -10.73 29.66 14.89
C THR A 242 -11.95 30.55 15.09
N LYS A 243 -13.04 30.31 14.35
CA LYS A 243 -14.35 30.93 14.61
C LYS A 243 -15.18 29.92 15.39
N LYS A 244 -15.65 30.30 16.58
CA LYS A 244 -16.55 29.48 17.40
C LYS A 244 -17.93 30.14 17.39
N VAL A 245 -18.97 29.33 17.26
CA VAL A 245 -20.38 29.71 17.40
C VAL A 245 -21.05 28.68 18.31
N ALA A 246 -22.03 29.10 19.10
CA ALA A 246 -22.81 28.15 19.90
C ALA A 246 -23.67 27.28 18.97
N PHE A 247 -23.77 25.98 19.26
CA PHE A 247 -24.57 25.05 18.43
C PHE A 247 -26.04 25.49 18.33
N GLY A 248 -26.64 25.96 19.44
CA GLY A 248 -28.01 26.44 19.44
C GLY A 248 -28.24 27.64 18.51
N GLU A 249 -27.32 28.61 18.49
CA GLU A 249 -27.38 29.77 17.60
C GLU A 249 -27.25 29.35 16.12
N LEU A 250 -26.33 28.42 15.84
CA LEU A 250 -26.15 27.89 14.48
C LEU A 250 -27.37 27.11 14.01
N ALA A 251 -27.95 26.26 14.86
CA ALA A 251 -29.13 25.47 14.56
C ALA A 251 -30.36 26.36 14.30
N GLN A 252 -30.56 27.39 15.14
CA GLN A 252 -31.66 28.34 14.96
C GLN A 252 -31.49 29.16 13.69
N LEU A 253 -30.27 29.61 13.38
CA LEU A 253 -29.98 30.33 12.14
C LEU A 253 -30.19 29.45 10.91
N ALA A 254 -29.75 28.19 10.95
CA ALA A 254 -29.93 27.23 9.87
C ALA A 254 -31.42 26.99 9.59
N GLN A 255 -32.24 26.82 10.63
CA GLN A 255 -33.70 26.71 10.51
C GLN A 255 -34.33 27.99 9.95
N THR A 256 -33.86 29.17 10.37
CA THR A 256 -34.41 30.47 9.91
C THR A 256 -34.10 30.74 8.44
N LEU A 257 -32.93 30.30 7.98
CA LEU A 257 -32.45 30.49 6.61
C LEU A 257 -32.79 29.31 5.67
N ASP A 258 -33.53 28.31 6.16
CA ASP A 258 -33.85 27.07 5.44
C ASP A 258 -32.59 26.39 4.87
N LEU A 259 -31.52 26.38 5.66
CA LEU A 259 -30.26 25.73 5.30
C LEU A 259 -30.35 24.25 5.66
N ASP A 260 -30.27 23.40 4.64
CA ASP A 260 -30.14 21.96 4.81
C ASP A 260 -28.71 21.62 5.26
N LEU A 261 -28.53 21.40 6.57
CA LEU A 261 -27.27 20.97 7.16
C LEU A 261 -27.39 19.49 7.50
N ASP A 262 -26.77 18.63 6.69
CA ASP A 262 -26.65 17.18 6.94
C ASP A 262 -25.69 16.90 8.12
N LEU A 263 -26.18 17.16 9.33
CA LEU A 263 -25.46 17.02 10.59
C LEU A 263 -26.14 15.94 11.43
N SER A 264 -25.77 14.68 11.20
CA SER A 264 -26.15 13.58 12.08
C SER A 264 -25.23 13.50 13.31
N ILE A 265 -25.81 13.21 14.48
CA ILE A 265 -25.08 13.07 15.74
C ILE A 265 -25.30 11.65 16.26
N THR A 266 -24.21 10.92 16.52
CA THR A 266 -24.29 9.63 17.20
C THR A 266 -24.65 9.84 18.67
N LEU A 267 -25.81 9.35 19.09
CA LEU A 267 -26.21 9.33 20.49
C LEU A 267 -25.41 8.26 21.23
N ASN A 268 -24.35 8.66 21.95
CA ASN A 268 -23.61 7.74 22.81
C ASN A 268 -24.42 7.38 24.07
N LYS A 269 -24.01 6.33 24.81
CA LYS A 269 -24.74 5.85 26.01
C LYS A 269 -24.95 6.93 27.09
N SER A 270 -24.07 7.93 27.19
CA SER A 270 -24.22 9.02 28.16
C SER A 270 -25.38 9.94 27.76
N LEU A 271 -25.40 10.36 26.49
CA LEU A 271 -26.46 11.21 25.94
C LEU A 271 -27.81 10.50 25.90
N GLN A 272 -27.82 9.21 25.55
CA GLN A 272 -29.04 8.40 25.60
C GLN A 272 -29.64 8.39 27.01
N LYS A 273 -28.78 8.24 28.04
CA LYS A 273 -29.21 8.26 29.44
C LYS A 273 -29.74 9.62 29.89
N GLU A 274 -29.14 10.72 29.42
CA GLU A 274 -29.59 12.08 29.74
C GLU A 274 -30.91 12.44 29.04
N LEU A 275 -31.11 11.98 27.80
CA LEU A 275 -32.33 12.21 27.04
C LEU A 275 -33.50 11.34 27.54
N GLY A 276 -33.23 10.14 28.04
CA GLY A 276 -34.25 9.23 28.58
C GLY A 276 -35.41 9.01 27.61
N ASP A 277 -36.64 9.07 28.13
CA ASP A 277 -37.87 8.82 27.36
C ASP A 277 -38.12 9.84 26.23
N VAL A 278 -37.44 10.99 26.25
CA VAL A 278 -37.56 12.03 25.21
C VAL A 278 -37.00 11.55 23.86
N MET A 279 -36.15 10.52 23.87
CA MET A 279 -35.60 9.91 22.67
C MET A 279 -36.67 9.34 21.71
N GLU A 280 -37.83 8.93 22.23
CA GLU A 280 -38.94 8.41 21.41
C GLU A 280 -39.50 9.45 20.42
N LYS A 281 -39.19 10.74 20.64
CA LYS A 281 -39.59 11.85 19.76
C LYS A 281 -38.59 12.09 18.61
N LEU A 282 -37.46 11.37 18.58
CA LEU A 282 -36.44 11.48 17.55
C LEU A 282 -36.57 10.31 16.56
N ALA A 283 -36.44 10.59 15.26
CA ALA A 283 -36.32 9.54 14.25
C ALA A 283 -34.90 8.96 14.30
N ILE A 284 -34.72 7.84 15.01
CA ILE A 284 -33.41 7.19 15.21
C ILE A 284 -33.31 5.97 14.29
N GLU A 285 -32.21 5.88 13.54
CA GLU A 285 -31.82 4.66 12.82
C GLU A 285 -30.86 3.84 13.68
N GLU A 286 -31.24 2.61 14.04
CA GLU A 286 -30.42 1.71 14.85
C GLU A 286 -29.63 0.71 13.98
N GLN A 287 -28.32 0.62 14.22
CA GLN A 287 -27.47 -0.43 13.67
C GLN A 287 -26.80 -1.20 14.81
N VAL A 288 -27.06 -2.51 14.88
CA VAL A 288 -26.45 -3.40 15.88
C VAL A 288 -25.23 -4.10 15.26
N SER A 289 -24.05 -3.90 15.85
CA SER A 289 -22.84 -4.64 15.51
C SER A 289 -22.15 -5.14 16.79
N THR A 290 -21.58 -6.35 16.72
CA THR A 290 -20.78 -6.92 17.81
C THR A 290 -19.31 -6.61 17.56
N ILE A 291 -18.66 -5.91 18.48
CA ILE A 291 -17.25 -5.51 18.36
C ILE A 291 -16.50 -6.03 19.59
N SER A 292 -15.42 -6.79 19.36
CA SER A 292 -14.48 -7.19 20.41
C SER A 292 -13.37 -6.15 20.54
N GLN A 293 -12.99 -5.78 21.76
CA GLN A 293 -11.97 -4.78 22.03
C GLN A 293 -11.00 -5.26 23.10
N LEU A 294 -9.69 -5.16 22.82
CA LEU A 294 -8.65 -5.31 23.83
C LEU A 294 -8.40 -3.95 24.51
N LYS A 295 -8.45 -3.91 25.85
CA LYS A 295 -8.04 -2.74 26.63
C LYS A 295 -6.74 -3.04 27.35
N VAL A 296 -5.78 -2.14 27.22
CA VAL A 296 -4.47 -2.24 27.90
C VAL A 296 -4.46 -1.23 29.05
N ALA A 297 -4.48 -1.71 30.29
CA ALA A 297 -4.31 -0.86 31.47
C ALA A 297 -2.82 -0.54 31.70
N PRO A 298 -2.48 0.61 32.32
CA PRO A 298 -1.12 0.87 32.78
C PRO A 298 -0.71 -0.14 33.87
N GLN A 299 0.55 -0.56 33.89
CA GLN A 299 1.09 -1.36 35.01
C GLN A 299 1.11 -0.50 36.28
N GLN A 300 0.74 -1.09 37.41
CA GLN A 300 1.04 -0.52 38.73
C GLN A 300 2.54 -0.72 39.00
N ASP A 301 3.20 0.26 39.60
CA ASP A 301 4.67 0.33 39.74
C ASP A 301 5.30 -0.86 40.52
N ASP A 302 4.51 -1.68 41.19
CA ASP A 302 4.99 -2.74 42.10
C ASP A 302 5.41 -4.06 41.43
N ASP A 303 5.19 -4.25 40.12
CA ASP A 303 5.42 -5.52 39.41
C ASP A 303 6.63 -5.51 38.45
N VAL A 304 7.64 -4.66 38.67
CA VAL A 304 8.87 -4.68 37.87
C VAL A 304 9.98 -5.43 38.64
N PRO A 305 10.30 -6.70 38.31
CA PRO A 305 11.57 -7.27 38.72
C PRO A 305 12.65 -6.57 37.90
N PHE A 306 13.50 -5.81 38.60
CA PHE A 306 14.69 -5.16 38.07
C PHE A 306 15.56 -6.08 37.21
#